data_AF-S7V2D3-F1
#
_entry.id   AF-S7V2D3-F1
#
_cell.length_a   1.000
_cell.length_b   1.000
_cell.length_c   1.000
_cell.angle_alpha   90.00
_cell.angle_beta   90.00
_cell.angle_gamma   90.00
#
_symmetry.space_group_name_H-M   'P 1'
#
loop_
_entity.id
_entity.type
_entity.pdbx_description
1 polymer ?
#
loop_
_entity_poly.entity_id
_entity_poly.type
_entity_poly.pdbx_seq_one_letter_code
_entity_poly.pdbx_strand_id
1 'polypeptide(L)'
;MNRHLQETLLKIAEDFKSDIVEGSRFYIEVDIGKWASRLGYDDIYEQYGQSHVIVPIKRPQPGMKVRIDGRTFVNYAQFESGIAAPAYIARETDLPYRTYIPNDSMIRNFT
;
A
#
# COMPACT_ATOMS: atom_id res chain seq x y z
N MET A 1 10.26 9.74 13.52
CA MET A 1 10.44 8.55 12.68
C MET A 1 9.76 7.37 13.36
N ASN A 2 8.80 6.73 12.70
CA ASN A 2 7.99 5.66 13.29
C ASN A 2 8.50 4.28 12.84
N ARG A 3 9.16 3.57 13.76
CA ARG A 3 9.80 2.28 13.49
C ARG A 3 8.78 1.15 13.29
N HIS A 4 7.74 1.09 14.11
CA HIS A 4 6.69 0.06 13.98
C HIS A 4 5.93 0.20 12.66
N LEU A 5 5.67 1.44 12.22
CA LEU A 5 5.08 1.70 10.90
C LEU A 5 5.99 1.19 9.79
N GLN A 6 7.29 1.55 9.84
CA GLN A 6 8.26 1.10 8.85
C GLN A 6 8.33 -0.43 8.76
N GLU A 7 8.43 -1.12 9.89
CA GLU A 7 8.47 -2.58 9.95
C GLU A 7 7.16 -3.21 9.41
N THR A 8 6.01 -2.58 9.69
CA THR A 8 4.72 -2.99 9.12
C THR A 8 4.71 -2.88 7.60
N LEU A 9 5.17 -1.75 7.03
CA LEU A 9 5.22 -1.55 5.58
C LEU A 9 6.19 -2.53 4.90
N LEU A 10 7.34 -2.78 5.52
CA LEU A 10 8.30 -3.78 5.04
C LEU A 10 7.69 -5.18 5.06
N LYS A 11 6.92 -5.52 6.09
CA LYS A 11 6.26 -6.82 6.18
C LYS A 11 5.18 -7.00 5.11
N ILE A 12 4.37 -5.97 4.87
CA ILE A 12 3.41 -5.95 3.75
C ILE A 12 4.16 -6.16 2.42
N ALA A 13 5.23 -5.41 2.16
CA ALA A 13 6.03 -5.58 0.95
C ALA A 13 6.58 -7.00 0.78
N GLU A 14 7.07 -7.60 1.87
CA GLU A 14 7.60 -8.96 1.86
C GLU A 14 6.52 -10.00 1.52
N ASP A 15 5.37 -9.93 2.18
CA ASP A 15 4.27 -10.90 2.00
C ASP A 15 3.72 -10.87 0.56
N PHE A 16 3.79 -9.73 -0.13
CA PHE A 16 3.33 -9.56 -1.51
C PHE A 16 4.44 -9.53 -2.56
N LYS A 17 5.71 -9.74 -2.18
CA LYS A 17 6.89 -9.55 -3.06
C LYS A 17 6.78 -10.30 -4.39
N SER A 18 6.20 -11.50 -4.39
CA SER A 18 6.01 -12.31 -5.61
C SER A 18 4.94 -11.77 -6.54
N ASP A 19 4.00 -10.96 -6.04
CA ASP A 19 2.86 -10.46 -6.79
C ASP A 19 3.02 -9.02 -7.25
N ILE A 20 3.95 -8.26 -6.65
CA ILE A 20 4.15 -6.86 -6.98
C ILE A 20 4.67 -6.69 -8.40
N VAL A 21 4.10 -5.72 -9.13
CA VAL A 21 4.63 -5.22 -10.40
C VAL A 21 4.39 -3.72 -10.52
N GLU A 22 5.46 -3.00 -10.80
CA GLU A 22 5.39 -1.56 -11.00
C GLU A 22 4.52 -1.20 -12.22
N GLY A 23 3.77 -0.10 -12.10
CA GLY A 23 2.93 0.40 -13.20
C GLY A 23 1.69 -0.45 -13.48
N SER A 24 1.41 -1.50 -12.71
CA SER A 24 0.17 -2.25 -12.88
C SER A 24 -1.05 -1.40 -12.58
N ARG A 25 -2.07 -1.60 -13.42
CA ARG A 25 -3.40 -1.03 -13.20
C ARG A 25 -4.22 -1.83 -12.19
N PHE A 26 -3.82 -3.05 -11.86
CA PHE A 26 -4.51 -3.88 -10.86
C PHE A 26 -3.86 -3.66 -9.50
N TYR A 27 -4.67 -3.47 -8.47
CA TYR A 27 -4.16 -3.34 -7.11
C TYR A 27 -5.13 -3.95 -6.10
N ILE A 28 -4.61 -4.21 -4.91
CA ILE A 28 -5.39 -4.46 -3.68
C ILE A 28 -5.08 -3.36 -2.67
N GLU A 29 -6.03 -3.10 -1.78
CA GLU A 29 -5.82 -2.24 -0.61
C GLU A 29 -5.53 -3.12 0.60
N VAL A 30 -4.42 -2.82 1.27
CA VAL A 30 -3.99 -3.50 2.49
C VAL A 30 -4.12 -2.54 3.66
N ASP A 31 -4.91 -2.92 4.64
CA ASP A 31 -5.11 -2.19 5.89
C ASP A 31 -3.84 -2.26 6.74
N ILE A 32 -3.23 -1.09 7.00
CA ILE A 32 -1.97 -0.98 7.74
C ILE A 32 -2.16 -1.42 9.19
N GLY A 33 -3.23 -0.95 9.85
CA GLY A 33 -3.50 -1.24 11.25
C GLY A 33 -3.69 -2.73 11.48
N LYS A 34 -4.45 -3.41 10.61
CA LYS A 34 -4.63 -4.87 10.70
C LYS A 34 -3.32 -5.64 10.56
N TRP A 35 -2.42 -5.20 9.67
CA TRP A 35 -1.10 -5.83 9.53
C TRP A 35 -0.22 -5.55 10.74
N ALA A 36 -0.26 -4.32 11.27
CA ALA A 36 0.48 -3.94 12.46
C ALA A 36 0.04 -4.73 13.71
N SER A 37 -1.26 -4.96 13.88
CA SER A 37 -1.80 -5.76 14.99
C SER A 37 -1.29 -7.21 14.96
N ARG A 38 -1.08 -7.80 13.78
CA ARG A 38 -0.46 -9.14 13.64
C ARG A 38 1.00 -9.17 14.12
N LEU A 39 1.67 -8.02 14.15
CA LEU A 39 3.02 -7.85 14.65
C LEU A 39 3.07 -7.42 16.13
N GLY A 40 1.91 -7.18 16.75
CA GLY A 40 1.81 -6.68 18.13
C GLY A 40 2.03 -5.16 18.26
N TYR A 41 1.85 -4.40 17.17
CA TYR A 41 2.06 -2.95 17.15
C TYR A 41 0.72 -2.20 17.29
N ASP A 42 0.18 -2.20 18.51
CA ASP A 42 -1.12 -1.59 18.82
C ASP A 42 -1.12 -0.07 18.60
N ASP A 43 0.02 0.60 18.81
CA ASP A 43 0.20 2.04 18.53
C ASP A 43 -0.09 2.39 17.06
N ILE A 44 0.34 1.54 16.13
CA ILE A 44 0.09 1.70 14.70
C ILE A 44 -1.36 1.38 14.36
N TYR A 45 -1.96 0.37 15.00
CA TYR A 45 -3.37 0.08 14.83
C TYR A 45 -4.24 1.27 15.26
N GLU A 46 -3.95 1.89 16.40
CA GLU A 46 -4.68 3.04 16.91
C GLU A 46 -4.52 4.27 16.00
N GLN A 47 -3.29 4.55 15.55
CA GLN A 47 -3.00 5.73 14.73
C GLN A 47 -3.44 5.59 13.26
N TYR A 48 -3.34 4.39 12.69
CA TYR A 48 -3.54 4.14 11.26
C TYR A 48 -4.63 3.11 10.94
N GLY A 49 -5.46 2.73 11.91
CA GLY A 49 -6.58 1.79 11.74
C GLY A 49 -7.69 2.37 10.89
N GLN A 50 -7.46 2.48 9.58
CA GLN A 50 -8.32 2.88 8.46
C GLN A 50 -7.45 3.37 7.28
N SER A 51 -6.14 3.57 7.49
CA SER A 51 -5.20 3.90 6.44
C SER A 51 -4.79 2.64 5.67
N HIS A 52 -4.72 2.78 4.35
CA HIS A 52 -4.43 1.68 3.46
C HIS A 52 -3.16 1.96 2.65
N VAL A 53 -2.41 0.90 2.38
CA VAL A 53 -1.38 0.85 1.34
C VAL A 53 -1.99 0.18 0.12
N ILE A 54 -1.66 0.66 -1.06
CA ILE A 54 -1.96 -0.05 -2.29
C ILE A 54 -0.78 -0.95 -2.69
N VAL A 55 -1.11 -2.17 -3.07
CA VAL A 55 -0.16 -3.15 -3.60
C VAL A 55 -0.50 -3.37 -5.07
N PRO A 56 0.29 -2.84 -6.01
CA PRO A 56 0.11 -3.10 -7.45
C PRO A 56 0.42 -4.56 -7.75
N ILE A 57 -0.52 -5.31 -8.34
CA ILE A 57 -0.40 -6.77 -8.52
C ILE A 57 -0.30 -7.18 -10.00
N LYS A 58 0.38 -8.30 -10.26
CA LYS A 58 0.67 -8.83 -11.61
C LYS A 58 -0.55 -9.17 -12.43
N ARG A 59 -1.55 -9.73 -11.78
CA ARG A 59 -2.73 -10.28 -12.45
C ARG A 59 -3.97 -9.87 -11.67
N PRO A 60 -5.11 -9.66 -12.33
CA PRO A 60 -6.37 -9.48 -11.63
C PRO A 60 -6.65 -10.70 -10.75
N GLN A 61 -7.09 -10.48 -9.51
CA GLN A 61 -7.50 -11.54 -8.62
C GLN A 61 -8.94 -11.99 -8.94
N PRO A 62 -9.36 -13.21 -8.54
CA PRO A 62 -10.76 -13.58 -8.49
C PRO A 62 -11.56 -12.63 -7.59
N GLY A 63 -12.87 -12.54 -7.79
CA GLY A 63 -13.76 -11.71 -6.97
C GLY A 63 -14.20 -10.40 -7.64
N MET A 64 -14.74 -9.49 -6.83
CA MET A 64 -15.30 -8.22 -7.30
C MET A 64 -14.18 -7.27 -7.73
N LYS A 65 -14.41 -6.55 -8.84
CA LYS A 65 -13.47 -5.58 -9.40
C LYS A 65 -14.17 -4.26 -9.60
N VAL A 66 -13.53 -3.19 -9.15
CA VAL A 66 -14.05 -1.83 -9.33
C VAL A 66 -13.01 -1.00 -10.06
N ARG A 67 -13.47 -0.28 -11.10
CA ARG A 67 -12.65 0.68 -11.81
C ARG A 67 -12.68 2.02 -11.08
N ILE A 68 -11.51 2.56 -10.80
CA ILE A 68 -11.32 3.82 -10.09
C ILE A 68 -10.48 4.76 -10.97
N ASP A 69 -10.71 6.06 -10.83
CA ASP A 69 -9.91 7.11 -11.45
C ASP A 69 -8.51 7.16 -10.81
N GLY A 70 -7.44 7.20 -11.61
CA GLY A 70 -6.07 7.26 -11.14
C GLY A 70 -5.77 8.47 -10.25
N ARG A 71 -6.48 9.59 -10.46
CA ARG A 71 -6.32 10.84 -9.69
C ARG A 71 -6.68 10.67 -8.21
N THR A 72 -7.39 9.60 -7.84
CA THR A 72 -7.60 9.22 -6.43
C THR A 72 -6.28 8.99 -5.68
N PHE A 73 -5.20 8.62 -6.38
CA PHE A 73 -3.88 8.41 -5.81
C PHE A 73 -2.96 9.63 -5.91
N VAL A 74 -3.53 10.83 -6.07
CA VAL A 74 -2.76 12.07 -5.97
C VAL A 74 -2.06 12.15 -4.60
N ASN A 75 -0.81 12.59 -4.58
CA ASN A 75 0.03 12.64 -3.38
C ASN A 75 0.31 11.28 -2.72
N TYR A 76 0.27 10.18 -3.47
CA TYR A 76 0.84 8.92 -3.01
C TYR A 76 2.36 8.89 -3.25
N ALA A 77 3.05 8.18 -2.36
CA ALA A 77 4.46 7.88 -2.45
C ALA A 77 4.63 6.37 -2.72
N GLN A 78 5.52 6.03 -3.63
CA GLN A 78 5.91 4.66 -3.94
C GLN A 78 7.26 4.36 -3.30
N PHE A 79 7.32 3.28 -2.53
CA PHE A 79 8.56 2.77 -1.94
C PHE A 79 9.33 1.91 -2.96
N GLU A 80 10.60 1.64 -2.69
CA GLU A 80 11.42 0.75 -3.53
C GLU A 80 10.84 -0.67 -3.67
N SER A 81 10.05 -1.12 -2.68
CA SER A 81 9.33 -2.40 -2.77
C SER A 81 8.24 -2.44 -3.84
N GLY A 82 7.82 -1.28 -4.35
CA GLY A 82 6.75 -1.12 -5.34
C GLY A 82 5.36 -0.87 -4.76
N ILE A 83 5.16 -1.07 -3.45
CA ILE A 83 3.92 -0.66 -2.77
C ILE A 83 3.83 0.87 -2.73
N ALA A 84 2.61 1.41 -2.66
CA ALA A 84 2.41 2.85 -2.53
C ALA A 84 1.44 3.20 -1.40
N ALA A 85 1.72 4.30 -0.72
CA ALA A 85 0.95 4.81 0.42
C ALA A 85 0.70 6.31 0.26
N PRO A 86 -0.31 6.88 0.95
CA PRO A 86 -0.39 8.34 1.08
C PRO A 86 0.93 8.94 1.57
N ALA A 87 1.32 10.10 1.01
CA ALA A 87 2.62 10.69 1.33
C ALA A 87 2.83 11.03 2.82
N TYR A 88 1.76 11.29 3.58
CA TYR A 88 1.89 11.52 5.03
C TYR A 88 2.39 10.27 5.77
N ILE A 89 2.01 9.07 5.33
CA ILE A 89 2.48 7.80 5.89
C ILE A 89 3.95 7.58 5.54
N ALA A 90 4.33 7.82 4.27
CA ALA A 90 5.70 7.65 3.83
C ALA A 90 6.69 8.56 4.56
N ARG A 91 6.30 9.81 4.84
CA ARG A 91 7.09 10.79 5.61
C ARG A 91 7.33 10.40 7.06
N GLU A 92 6.53 9.49 7.60
CA GLU A 92 6.71 8.98 8.95
C GLU A 92 7.68 7.79 9.02
N THR A 93 8.24 7.38 7.87
CA THR A 93 9.22 6.29 7.75
C THR A 93 10.53 6.76 7.14
N ASP A 94 11.62 6.02 7.38
CA ASP A 94 12.95 6.34 6.84
C ASP A 94 13.19 5.61 5.50
N LEU A 95 12.13 4.99 4.96
CA LEU A 95 12.19 4.25 3.72
C LEU A 95 12.33 5.22 2.55
N PRO A 96 13.23 4.94 1.59
CA PRO A 96 13.29 5.71 0.38
C PRO A 96 11.97 5.57 -0.40
N TYR A 97 11.46 6.70 -0.87
CA TYR A 97 10.26 6.75 -1.69
C TYR A 97 10.37 7.83 -2.77
N ARG A 98 9.58 7.65 -3.82
CA ARG A 98 9.36 8.63 -4.89
C ARG A 98 7.87 8.90 -5.06
N THR A 99 7.52 9.89 -5.87
CA THR A 99 6.11 10.13 -6.24
C THR A 99 5.54 8.89 -6.94
N TYR A 100 4.38 8.42 -6.49
CA TYR A 100 3.65 7.36 -7.18
C TYR A 100 2.96 7.92 -8.42
N ILE A 101 3.14 7.26 -9.57
CA ILE A 101 2.51 7.63 -10.84
C ILE A 101 1.44 6.59 -11.18
N PRO A 102 0.16 6.85 -10.88
CA PRO A 102 -0.92 5.92 -11.20
C PRO A 102 -1.23 5.92 -12.71
N ASN A 103 -1.83 4.84 -13.19
CA ASN A 103 -2.51 4.85 -14.49
C ASN A 103 -3.79 5.68 -14.39
N ASP A 104 -4.23 6.29 -15.49
CA ASP A 104 -5.50 7.05 -15.56
C ASP A 104 -6.71 6.26 -15.05
N SER A 105 -6.69 4.94 -15.24
CA SER A 105 -7.73 4.04 -14.77
C SER A 105 -7.13 2.83 -14.05
N MET A 106 -7.39 2.78 -12.75
CA MET A 106 -6.96 1.73 -11.82
C MET A 106 -8.11 0.74 -11.58
N ILE A 107 -7.78 -0.51 -11.26
CA ILE A 107 -8.71 -1.60 -10.99
C ILE A 107 -8.42 -2.14 -9.60
N ARG A 108 -9.30 -1.82 -8.66
CA ARG A 108 -9.30 -2.39 -7.32
C ARG A 108 -9.83 -3.81 -7.37
N ASN A 109 -9.07 -4.75 -6.85
CA ASN A 109 -9.52 -6.12 -6.66
C ASN A 109 -9.94 -6.30 -5.19
N PHE A 110 -11.13 -6.82 -4.99
CA PHE A 110 -11.61 -7.27 -3.68
C PHE A 110 -11.43 -8.79 -3.63
N THR A 111 -10.61 -9.23 -2.68
CA THR A 111 -10.38 -10.64 -2.36
C THR A 111 -11.15 -11.04 -1.12
#